data_AF-A0A1G1WWA8-F1
#
_entry.id   AF-A0A1G1WWA8-F1
#
_cell.length_a   1.000
_cell.length_b   1.000
_cell.length_c   1.000
_cell.angle_alpha   90.00
_cell.angle_beta   90.00
_cell.angle_gamma   90.00
#
_symmetry.space_group_name_H-M   'P 1'
#
loop_
_entity.id
_entity.type
_entity.pdbx_description
1 polymer ?
#
loop_
_entity_poly.entity_id
_entity_poly.type
_entity_poly.pdbx_seq_one_letter_code
_entity_poly.pdbx_strand_id
1 'polypeptide(L)'
;MSKLSFVLAIAALAIYMFVWQPKLDTPSDITPVPQPTQNLLPQSSDVLDNPQETQVKDITPTVLVKRVIDGDTIEIEGGQKVRYIGIDTPESTTKTECFGKEATNKNKLLVEGREVTLEKDVSETDKFGRLLRYVYVGNLMVNQELVLSGYANASSYPPDIKYQELFRTSEKEAREQGRGLWGNCAAASQTPSSSNTTSDECSIKGNISKSTSEKIYHLPGGKFYNQTVIGDTAGERFFCSEKEAQSYGWRKSKL
;
A
#
# COMPACT_ATOMS: atom_id res chain seq x y z
N MET A 1 -75.17 -28.92 4.57
CA MET A 1 -74.22 -29.54 3.63
C MET A 1 -72.91 -29.68 4.39
N SER A 2 -72.62 -30.82 5.04
CA SER A 2 -71.90 -31.99 4.48
C SER A 2 -70.53 -31.57 3.91
N LYS A 3 -69.35 -32.06 4.31
CA LYS A 3 -68.92 -33.22 5.13
C LYS A 3 -67.37 -33.11 5.27
N LEU A 4 -66.79 -33.50 6.41
CA LEU A 4 -65.87 -34.67 6.56
C LEU A 4 -64.38 -34.36 6.20
N SER A 5 -63.47 -34.16 7.16
CA SER A 5 -62.74 -35.14 8.03
C SER A 5 -61.67 -35.98 7.31
N PHE A 6 -60.53 -36.17 8.02
CA PHE A 6 -59.42 -37.17 7.95
C PHE A 6 -58.05 -36.45 7.97
N VAL A 7 -57.24 -36.40 9.04
CA VAL A 7 -56.76 -37.34 10.10
C VAL A 7 -55.68 -38.34 9.60
N LEU A 8 -54.58 -38.43 10.38
CA LEU A 8 -53.46 -39.42 10.42
C LEU A 8 -52.34 -39.24 9.36
N ALA A 9 -51.06 -39.56 9.58
CA ALA A 9 -50.21 -40.11 10.67
C ALA A 9 -48.73 -39.97 10.19
N ILE A 10 -47.77 -39.50 10.99
CA ILE A 10 -46.82 -40.24 11.85
C ILE A 10 -45.84 -41.21 11.14
N ALA A 11 -44.54 -40.86 11.29
CA ALA A 11 -43.33 -41.66 11.54
C ALA A 11 -42.54 -42.40 10.44
N ALA A 12 -41.21 -42.18 10.56
CA ALA A 12 -40.08 -43.14 10.46
C ALA A 12 -39.75 -43.72 9.07
N LEU A 13 -38.54 -44.16 8.69
CA LEU A 13 -37.23 -44.38 9.32
C LEU A 13 -36.21 -44.61 8.17
N ALA A 14 -34.92 -44.43 8.47
CA ALA A 14 -33.78 -45.22 8.00
C ALA A 14 -33.32 -45.23 6.51
N ILE A 15 -32.11 -44.70 6.33
CA ILE A 15 -30.91 -45.37 5.79
C ILE A 15 -31.06 -46.18 4.50
N TYR A 16 -30.43 -45.71 3.43
CA TYR A 16 -29.76 -46.59 2.47
C TYR A 16 -28.45 -45.94 1.98
N MET A 17 -27.33 -46.44 2.48
CA MET A 17 -26.05 -46.31 1.78
C MET A 17 -26.09 -47.23 0.56
N PHE A 18 -25.82 -46.71 -0.65
CA PHE A 18 -25.26 -47.55 -1.69
C PHE A 18 -24.18 -46.81 -2.49
N VAL A 19 -22.99 -47.31 -2.26
CA VAL A 19 -21.69 -47.03 -2.85
C VAL A 19 -21.76 -47.06 -4.38
N TRP A 20 -21.22 -46.03 -5.04
CA TRP A 20 -20.74 -46.15 -6.41
C TRP A 20 -19.33 -45.54 -6.49
N GLN A 21 -18.33 -46.40 -6.42
CA GLN A 21 -16.95 -46.07 -6.76
C GLN A 21 -16.67 -46.56 -8.18
N PRO A 22 -16.15 -45.71 -9.08
CA PRO A 22 -15.50 -46.19 -10.29
C PRO A 22 -14.13 -46.81 -9.93
N LYS A 23 -13.90 -48.02 -10.41
CA LYS A 23 -12.60 -48.71 -10.38
C LYS A 23 -11.61 -47.92 -11.22
N LEU A 24 -10.43 -47.66 -10.67
CA LEU A 24 -9.26 -47.28 -11.44
C LEU A 24 -8.17 -48.32 -11.23
N ASP A 25 -7.69 -48.80 -12.35
CA ASP A 25 -6.78 -49.92 -12.53
C ASP A 25 -5.41 -49.66 -11.89
N THR A 26 -4.88 -50.70 -11.24
CA THR A 26 -3.48 -50.82 -10.87
C THR A 26 -2.67 -51.29 -12.08
N PRO A 27 -1.43 -50.80 -12.21
CA PRO A 27 -0.33 -51.73 -12.41
C PRO A 27 0.74 -51.57 -11.33
N SER A 28 1.02 -52.71 -10.73
CA SER A 28 2.20 -53.09 -9.97
C SER A 28 3.50 -52.78 -10.70
N ASP A 29 4.41 -52.03 -10.07
CA ASP A 29 5.83 -52.42 -9.87
C ASP A 29 6.60 -51.27 -9.22
N ILE A 30 6.94 -51.36 -7.93
CA ILE A 30 8.17 -50.73 -7.42
C ILE A 30 8.72 -51.60 -6.28
N THR A 31 9.94 -52.04 -6.49
CA THR A 31 10.78 -52.89 -5.64
C THR A 31 11.07 -52.27 -4.25
N PRO A 32 11.37 -53.08 -3.23
CA PRO A 32 11.76 -52.57 -1.92
C PRO A 32 13.16 -51.94 -1.99
N VAL A 33 13.24 -50.64 -1.66
CA VAL A 33 14.51 -49.93 -1.44
C VAL A 33 15.11 -50.41 -0.11
N PRO A 34 16.36 -50.87 -0.05
CA PRO A 34 16.99 -51.30 1.19
C PRO A 34 17.25 -50.11 2.14
N GLN A 35 16.85 -50.26 3.40
CA GLN A 35 17.17 -49.35 4.50
C GLN A 35 18.68 -49.34 4.80
N PRO A 36 19.30 -48.19 5.06
CA PRO A 36 20.67 -48.14 5.54
C PRO A 36 20.77 -48.68 6.97
N THR A 37 21.70 -49.61 7.14
CA THR A 37 22.11 -50.28 8.37
C THR A 37 22.54 -49.28 9.45
N GLN A 38 22.01 -49.46 10.66
CA GLN A 38 22.56 -48.86 11.88
C GLN A 38 23.97 -49.38 12.11
N ASN A 39 24.97 -48.49 12.07
CA ASN A 39 26.28 -48.77 12.64
C ASN A 39 26.40 -48.05 13.99
N LEU A 40 26.70 -48.85 15.00
CA LEU A 40 26.96 -48.47 16.37
C LEU A 40 28.26 -47.66 16.49
N LEU A 41 28.23 -46.69 17.41
CA LEU A 41 29.32 -45.84 17.89
C LEU A 41 30.60 -46.63 18.23
N PRO A 42 31.75 -45.94 18.19
CA PRO A 42 32.64 -45.91 19.34
C PRO A 42 32.53 -44.56 20.05
N GLN A 43 32.36 -44.64 21.37
CA GLN A 43 32.49 -43.50 22.28
C GLN A 43 33.95 -43.01 22.26
N SER A 44 34.16 -41.71 22.06
CA SER A 44 35.33 -41.01 22.57
C SER A 44 34.88 -39.71 23.19
N SER A 45 35.17 -39.57 24.48
CA SER A 45 34.88 -38.42 25.30
C SER A 45 35.73 -37.20 24.91
N ASP A 46 35.22 -36.03 25.30
CA ASP A 46 35.95 -34.78 25.51
C ASP A 46 36.31 -33.92 24.28
N VAL A 47 35.34 -33.14 23.79
CA VAL A 47 35.54 -31.69 23.54
C VAL A 47 34.21 -30.96 23.77
N LEU A 48 34.12 -30.23 24.88
CA LEU A 48 33.16 -29.13 25.04
C LEU A 48 33.62 -27.98 24.14
N ASP A 49 33.19 -27.97 22.89
CA ASP A 49 33.18 -26.73 22.11
C ASP A 49 31.73 -26.44 21.73
N ASN A 50 31.21 -25.44 22.41
CA ASN A 50 29.89 -24.86 22.25
C ASN A 50 29.84 -24.20 20.88
N PRO A 51 29.08 -24.69 19.87
CA PRO A 51 28.87 -23.93 18.66
C PRO A 51 27.85 -22.85 19.02
N GLN A 52 28.34 -21.72 19.54
CA GLN A 52 27.56 -20.49 19.49
C GLN A 52 27.35 -20.16 18.03
N GLU A 53 26.14 -20.46 17.58
CA GLU A 53 25.53 -20.04 16.34
C GLU A 53 25.77 -18.53 16.16
N THR A 54 26.87 -18.19 15.49
CA THR A 54 27.13 -16.83 15.04
C THR A 54 26.05 -16.50 14.03
N GLN A 55 25.04 -15.77 14.51
CA GLN A 55 24.03 -15.11 13.70
C GLN A 55 24.75 -14.28 12.63
N VAL A 56 24.86 -14.82 11.42
CA VAL A 56 25.39 -14.08 10.27
C VAL A 56 24.37 -13.00 9.97
N LYS A 57 24.58 -11.82 10.54
CA LYS A 57 23.80 -10.63 10.24
C LYS A 57 23.94 -10.40 8.74
N ASP A 58 22.88 -10.58 7.96
CA ASP A 58 22.85 -10.26 6.53
C ASP A 58 23.30 -8.80 6.36
N ILE A 59 24.57 -8.62 5.99
CA ILE A 59 25.18 -7.30 5.84
C ILE A 59 24.73 -6.79 4.48
N THR A 60 23.59 -6.13 4.42
CA THR A 60 23.18 -5.45 3.19
C THR A 60 24.17 -4.32 2.93
N PRO A 61 24.80 -4.26 1.74
CA PRO A 61 25.82 -3.24 1.46
C PRO A 61 25.20 -1.85 1.53
N THR A 62 25.89 -0.94 2.20
CA THR A 62 25.52 0.47 2.33
C THR A 62 26.46 1.35 1.50
N VAL A 63 26.01 2.56 1.18
CA VAL A 63 26.82 3.60 0.52
C VAL A 63 26.60 4.96 1.16
N LEU A 64 27.64 5.78 1.26
CA LEU A 64 27.56 7.12 1.84
C LEU A 64 26.85 8.10 0.90
N VAL A 65 25.91 8.89 1.42
CA VAL A 65 25.33 10.03 0.71
C VAL A 65 26.23 11.26 0.86
N LYS A 66 26.80 11.74 -0.25
CA LYS A 66 27.72 12.89 -0.27
C LYS A 66 26.99 14.21 -0.26
N ARG A 67 25.87 14.31 -0.99
CA ARG A 67 25.10 15.54 -1.13
C ARG A 67 23.68 15.25 -1.54
N VAL A 68 22.73 16.04 -1.03
CA VAL A 68 21.36 16.07 -1.56
C VAL A 68 21.23 17.14 -2.64
N ILE A 69 20.71 16.74 -3.81
CA ILE A 69 20.51 17.63 -4.95
C ILE A 69 19.17 18.38 -4.79
N ASP A 70 18.09 17.64 -4.55
CA ASP A 70 16.73 18.16 -4.33
C ASP A 70 15.93 17.20 -3.41
N GLY A 71 14.61 17.36 -3.34
CA GLY A 71 13.75 16.59 -2.43
C GLY A 71 13.71 15.09 -2.69
N ASP A 72 14.06 14.63 -3.89
CA ASP A 72 13.97 13.21 -4.28
C ASP A 72 15.15 12.71 -5.12
N THR A 73 16.22 13.50 -5.18
CA THR A 73 17.47 13.17 -5.86
C THR A 73 18.68 13.44 -4.96
N ILE A 74 19.57 12.46 -4.88
CA ILE A 74 20.84 12.54 -4.12
C ILE A 74 22.04 12.18 -4.98
N GLU A 75 23.23 12.54 -4.50
CA GLU A 75 24.52 12.11 -5.01
C GLU A 75 25.24 11.28 -3.94
N ILE A 76 25.61 10.06 -4.30
CA ILE A 76 26.30 9.11 -3.41
C ILE A 76 27.81 9.12 -3.63
N GLU A 77 28.54 8.45 -2.76
CA GLU A 77 29.96 8.17 -2.98
C GLU A 77 30.16 7.47 -4.34
N GLY A 78 31.19 7.89 -5.07
CA GLY A 78 31.38 7.54 -6.49
C GLY A 78 30.75 8.53 -7.47
N GLY A 79 29.99 9.53 -7.00
CA GLY A 79 29.45 10.62 -7.81
C GLY A 79 28.20 10.26 -8.61
N GLN A 80 27.69 9.04 -8.45
CA GLN A 80 26.44 8.61 -9.06
C GLN A 80 25.25 9.35 -8.44
N LYS A 81 24.29 9.68 -9.28
CA LYS A 81 23.03 10.28 -8.86
C LYS A 81 21.97 9.21 -8.68
N VAL A 82 21.13 9.35 -7.67
CA VAL A 82 20.03 8.44 -7.36
C VAL A 82 18.72 9.23 -7.35
N ARG A 83 17.73 8.79 -8.13
CA ARG A 83 16.36 9.33 -8.17
C ARG A 83 15.42 8.35 -7.47
N TYR A 84 14.61 8.88 -6.56
CA TYR A 84 13.75 8.08 -5.69
C TYR A 84 12.54 7.55 -6.46
N ILE A 85 12.39 6.23 -6.51
CA ILE A 85 11.25 5.60 -7.19
C ILE A 85 9.94 5.91 -6.46
N GLY A 86 8.87 6.12 -7.22
CA GLY A 86 7.49 6.12 -6.73
C GLY A 86 7.01 7.43 -6.09
N ILE A 87 7.87 8.46 -6.06
CA ILE A 87 7.57 9.75 -5.44
C ILE A 87 8.07 10.92 -6.28
N ASP A 88 7.39 12.06 -6.21
CA ASP A 88 7.85 13.35 -6.74
C ASP A 88 7.78 14.40 -5.64
N THR A 89 8.83 15.20 -5.48
CA THR A 89 8.82 16.36 -4.57
C THR A 89 8.52 17.65 -5.33
N PRO A 90 7.91 18.67 -4.68
CA PRO A 90 7.77 19.98 -5.30
C PRO A 90 9.13 20.51 -5.72
N GLU A 91 9.23 21.00 -6.96
CA GLU A 91 10.49 21.43 -7.53
C GLU A 91 11.04 22.65 -6.78
N SER A 92 12.36 22.65 -6.54
CA SER A 92 13.05 23.69 -5.78
C SER A 92 14.23 24.32 -6.51
N THR A 93 14.73 23.65 -7.56
CA THR A 93 15.97 23.99 -8.26
C THR A 93 15.68 24.66 -9.60
N THR A 94 14.79 24.09 -10.42
CA THR A 94 14.46 24.61 -11.76
C THR A 94 13.26 25.54 -11.74
N LYS A 95 12.36 25.34 -10.77
CA LYS A 95 11.20 26.15 -10.43
C LYS A 95 11.12 26.22 -8.91
N THR A 96 10.58 27.29 -8.36
CA THR A 96 10.33 27.36 -6.92
C THR A 96 8.86 27.09 -6.68
N GLU A 97 8.53 25.82 -6.49
CA GLU A 97 7.20 25.39 -6.10
C GLU A 97 7.03 25.49 -4.58
N CYS A 98 5.78 25.64 -4.14
CA CYS A 98 5.48 25.66 -2.72
C CYS A 98 5.97 24.36 -2.07
N PHE A 99 6.65 24.46 -0.93
CA PHE A 99 7.24 23.35 -0.19
C PHE A 99 8.47 22.68 -0.82
N GLY A 100 9.00 23.16 -1.95
CA GLY A 100 10.15 22.51 -2.60
C GLY A 100 11.45 22.62 -1.80
N LYS A 101 11.71 23.77 -1.19
CA LYS A 101 12.89 23.97 -0.33
C LYS A 101 12.78 23.13 0.95
N GLU A 102 11.58 23.06 1.51
CA GLU A 102 11.23 22.28 2.67
C GLU A 102 11.42 20.77 2.40
N ALA A 103 11.00 20.29 1.23
CA ALA A 103 11.25 18.91 0.78
C ALA A 103 12.74 18.61 0.65
N THR A 104 13.49 19.51 0.02
CA THR A 104 14.96 19.38 -0.10
C THR A 104 15.64 19.32 1.27
N ASN A 105 15.24 20.19 2.19
CA ASN A 105 15.79 20.23 3.55
C ASN A 105 15.41 19.00 4.38
N LYS A 106 14.16 18.51 4.26
CA LYS A 106 13.74 17.27 4.90
C LYS A 106 14.56 16.09 4.39
N ASN A 107 14.80 16.01 3.08
CA ASN A 107 15.65 14.97 2.51
C ASN A 107 17.08 15.06 3.08
N LYS A 108 17.69 16.25 3.11
CA LYS A 108 19.00 16.49 3.76
C LYS A 108 19.06 15.97 5.19
N LEU A 109 18.07 16.29 6.02
CA LEU A 109 18.01 15.84 7.41
C LEU A 109 17.90 14.31 7.53
N LEU A 110 17.30 13.65 6.55
CA LEU A 110 17.13 12.19 6.56
C LEU A 110 18.40 11.48 6.11
N VAL A 111 19.12 11.98 5.09
CA VAL A 111 20.13 11.18 4.40
C VAL A 111 21.52 11.80 4.26
N GLU A 112 21.68 13.13 4.33
CA GLU A 112 22.97 13.77 4.02
C GLU A 112 24.05 13.35 5.03
N GLY A 113 25.20 12.87 4.53
CA GLY A 113 26.30 12.38 5.36
C GLY A 113 26.03 11.04 6.04
N ARG A 114 24.95 10.33 5.70
CA ARG A 114 24.61 9.02 6.25
C ARG A 114 24.85 7.91 5.24
N GLU A 115 25.04 6.70 5.77
CA GLU A 115 25.01 5.48 4.97
C GLU A 115 23.58 5.08 4.64
N VAL A 116 23.35 4.73 3.37
CA VAL A 116 22.06 4.27 2.86
C VAL A 116 22.17 2.92 2.19
N THR A 117 21.11 2.13 2.31
CA THR A 117 20.88 0.97 1.44
C THR A 117 20.08 1.40 0.23
N LEU A 118 20.47 0.92 -0.95
CA LEU A 118 19.82 1.22 -2.21
C LEU A 118 19.18 -0.02 -2.79
N GLU A 119 17.85 -0.05 -2.80
CA GLU A 119 17.08 -1.14 -3.38
C GLU A 119 16.62 -0.76 -4.78
N LYS A 120 16.95 -1.61 -5.77
CA LYS A 120 16.45 -1.47 -7.13
C LYS A 120 15.11 -2.18 -7.28
N ASP A 121 14.25 -1.63 -8.13
CA ASP A 121 13.10 -2.34 -8.66
C ASP A 121 13.47 -3.04 -9.99
N VAL A 122 12.80 -2.70 -11.10
CA VAL A 122 13.03 -3.31 -12.41
C VAL A 122 14.10 -2.54 -13.19
N SER A 123 13.97 -1.21 -13.27
CA SER A 123 14.82 -0.34 -14.06
C SER A 123 16.11 0.02 -13.31
N GLU A 124 17.23 0.06 -14.03
CA GLU A 124 18.53 0.43 -13.46
C GLU A 124 18.70 1.95 -13.35
N THR A 125 18.45 2.65 -14.46
CA THR A 125 18.61 4.09 -14.61
C THR A 125 17.45 4.71 -15.37
N ASP A 126 17.24 6.00 -15.18
CA ASP A 126 16.39 6.80 -16.06
C ASP A 126 17.15 7.27 -17.32
N LYS A 127 16.44 7.98 -18.22
CA LYS A 127 17.01 8.55 -19.44
C LYS A 127 18.12 9.59 -19.22
N PHE A 128 18.31 10.07 -17.99
CA PHE A 128 19.35 11.02 -17.61
C PHE A 128 20.55 10.34 -16.94
N GLY A 129 20.55 9.00 -16.84
CA GLY A 129 21.61 8.21 -16.22
C GLY A 129 21.59 8.23 -14.69
N ARG A 130 20.50 8.68 -14.06
CA ARG A 130 20.33 8.58 -12.60
C ARG A 130 19.89 7.18 -12.24
N LEU A 131 20.49 6.58 -11.21
CA LEU A 131 20.06 5.30 -10.67
C LEU A 131 18.64 5.44 -10.10
N LEU A 132 17.76 4.48 -10.41
CA LEU A 132 16.41 4.43 -9.87
C LEU A 132 16.40 3.52 -8.65
N ARG A 133 16.12 4.07 -7.45
CA ARG A 133 16.18 3.31 -6.19
C ARG A 133 15.07 3.67 -5.20
N TYR A 134 14.71 2.69 -4.36
CA TYR A 134 14.19 2.95 -3.02
C TYR A 134 15.36 3.10 -2.05
N VAL A 135 15.31 4.12 -1.21
CA VAL A 135 16.44 4.51 -0.34
C VAL A 135 16.08 4.27 1.12
N TYR A 136 16.99 3.62 1.84
CA TYR A 136 16.81 3.30 3.26
C TYR A 136 17.95 3.84 4.12
N VAL A 137 17.61 4.39 5.29
CA VAL A 137 18.57 4.67 6.37
C VAL A 137 18.25 3.71 7.51
N GLY A 138 19.07 2.67 7.68
CA GLY A 138 18.71 1.53 8.53
C GLY A 138 17.41 0.90 8.03
N ASN A 139 16.37 0.88 8.87
CA ASN A 139 15.06 0.31 8.52
C ASN A 139 14.06 1.36 8.01
N LEU A 140 14.43 2.64 7.95
CA LEU A 140 13.56 3.72 7.51
C LEU A 140 13.58 3.83 5.99
N MET A 141 12.48 3.53 5.30
CA MET A 141 12.32 3.83 3.88
C MET A 141 12.10 5.34 3.69
N VAL A 142 13.11 6.02 3.18
CA VAL A 142 13.12 7.49 2.99
C VAL A 142 12.01 7.91 2.02
N ASN A 143 11.77 7.13 0.97
CA ASN A 143 10.72 7.40 0.00
C ASN A 143 9.34 7.51 0.67
N GLN A 144 9.01 6.53 1.53
CA GLN A 144 7.76 6.52 2.26
C GLN A 144 7.69 7.68 3.26
N GLU A 145 8.75 7.90 4.02
CA GLU A 145 8.81 8.96 5.03
C GLU A 145 8.56 10.35 4.43
N LEU A 146 9.12 10.63 3.25
CA LEU A 146 8.88 11.91 2.55
C LEU A 146 7.40 12.07 2.17
N VAL A 147 6.75 11.00 1.69
CA VAL A 147 5.32 11.04 1.34
C VAL A 147 4.44 11.15 2.59
N LEU A 148 4.70 10.31 3.59
CA LEU A 148 3.95 10.23 4.84
C LEU A 148 4.01 11.54 5.63
N SER A 149 5.14 12.23 5.59
CA SER A 149 5.32 13.54 6.21
C SER A 149 4.85 14.72 5.35
N GLY A 150 4.31 14.46 4.15
CA GLY A 150 3.76 15.48 3.25
C GLY A 150 4.80 16.33 2.52
N TYR A 151 6.00 15.81 2.30
CA TYR A 151 7.07 16.48 1.53
C TYR A 151 7.14 16.01 0.08
N ALA A 152 6.48 14.90 -0.26
CA ALA A 152 6.42 14.36 -1.61
C ALA A 152 5.01 13.89 -1.97
N ASN A 153 4.71 13.89 -3.25
CA ASN A 153 3.57 13.23 -3.87
C ASN A 153 3.90 11.77 -4.20
N ALA A 154 2.90 10.91 -4.16
CA ALA A 154 3.02 9.56 -4.70
C ALA A 154 2.88 9.61 -6.23
N SER A 155 3.85 9.05 -6.95
CA SER A 155 3.92 9.14 -8.42
C SER A 155 4.32 7.81 -9.04
N SER A 156 3.48 7.27 -9.92
CA SER A 156 3.64 5.91 -10.46
C SER A 156 4.23 5.93 -11.86
N TYR A 157 5.33 5.20 -12.05
CA TYR A 157 6.00 5.04 -13.35
C TYR A 157 6.34 3.57 -13.59
N PRO A 158 5.49 2.82 -14.32
CA PRO A 158 5.80 1.45 -14.70
C PRO A 158 7.13 1.37 -15.47
N PRO A 159 7.94 0.31 -15.27
CA PRO A 159 7.63 -0.90 -14.49
C PRO A 159 7.90 -0.81 -12.97
N ASP A 160 8.42 0.32 -12.47
CA ASP A 160 8.93 0.45 -11.10
C ASP A 160 7.83 0.84 -10.10
N ILE A 161 6.98 -0.13 -9.76
CA ILE A 161 5.76 0.08 -8.96
C ILE A 161 5.68 -0.77 -7.68
N LYS A 162 6.77 -1.43 -7.27
CA LYS A 162 6.80 -2.38 -6.14
C LYS A 162 6.13 -1.86 -4.86
N TYR A 163 6.33 -0.58 -4.53
CA TYR A 163 5.78 0.04 -3.31
C TYR A 163 4.71 1.10 -3.57
N GLN A 164 4.11 1.14 -4.77
CA GLN A 164 3.20 2.24 -5.15
C GLN A 164 1.98 2.35 -4.23
N GLU A 165 1.41 1.22 -3.79
CA GLU A 165 0.25 1.22 -2.90
C GLU A 165 0.59 1.74 -1.49
N LEU A 166 1.82 1.48 -1.02
CA LEU A 166 2.34 2.02 0.24
C LEU A 166 2.43 3.54 0.18
N PHE A 167 2.99 4.08 -0.91
CA PHE A 167 3.08 5.53 -1.10
C PHE A 167 1.71 6.17 -1.24
N ARG A 168 0.78 5.56 -2.01
CA ARG A 168 -0.59 6.04 -2.15
C ARG A 168 -1.31 6.15 -0.81
N THR A 169 -1.16 5.14 0.05
CA THR A 169 -1.77 5.12 1.38
C THR A 169 -1.11 6.16 2.31
N SER A 170 0.22 6.27 2.27
CA SER A 170 0.97 7.27 3.04
C SER A 170 0.59 8.70 2.65
N GLU A 171 0.38 8.95 1.35
CA GLU A 171 -0.01 10.26 0.84
C GLU A 171 -1.45 10.62 1.25
N LYS A 172 -2.36 9.63 1.26
CA LYS A 172 -3.73 9.81 1.78
C LYS A 172 -3.69 10.23 3.25
N GLU A 173 -2.91 9.53 4.07
CA GLU A 173 -2.76 9.87 5.49
C GLU A 173 -2.17 11.28 5.68
N ALA A 174 -1.13 11.63 4.92
CA ALA A 174 -0.51 12.95 4.98
C ALA A 174 -1.50 14.08 4.64
N ARG A 175 -2.37 13.85 3.65
CA ARG A 175 -3.45 14.77 3.28
C ARG A 175 -4.49 14.92 4.37
N GLU A 176 -4.99 13.81 4.90
CA GLU A 176 -6.02 13.78 5.94
C GLU A 176 -5.55 14.51 7.22
N GLN A 177 -4.26 14.45 7.50
CA GLN A 177 -3.66 15.13 8.65
C GLN A 177 -3.09 16.52 8.33
N GLY A 178 -3.24 17.01 7.11
CA GLY A 178 -2.72 18.33 6.70
C GLY A 178 -1.20 18.47 6.87
N ARG A 179 -0.43 17.38 6.75
CA ARG A 179 1.03 17.40 6.94
C ARG A 179 1.72 18.08 5.76
N GLY A 180 2.84 18.73 6.04
CA GLY A 180 3.72 19.29 5.02
C GLY A 180 2.99 20.17 4.00
N LEU A 181 3.18 19.88 2.71
CA LEU A 181 2.58 20.62 1.59
C LEU A 181 1.05 20.69 1.67
N TRP A 182 0.40 19.69 2.28
CA TRP A 182 -1.07 19.61 2.36
C TRP A 182 -1.69 20.66 3.29
N GLY A 183 -0.97 21.06 4.34
CA GLY A 183 -1.39 22.15 5.24
C GLY A 183 -0.82 23.51 4.86
N ASN A 184 0.33 23.54 4.18
CA ASN A 184 1.09 24.78 3.97
C ASN A 184 0.93 25.39 2.57
N CYS A 185 0.57 24.59 1.56
CA CYS A 185 0.44 25.07 0.17
C CYS A 185 -0.99 25.35 -0.27
N ALA A 186 -1.97 25.24 0.63
CA ALA A 186 -3.37 25.58 0.38
C ALA A 186 -3.62 27.09 0.10
N ALA A 187 -2.60 27.93 0.27
CA ALA A 187 -2.67 29.38 0.09
C ALA A 187 -2.69 29.88 -1.37
N ALA A 188 -2.82 29.00 -2.36
CA ALA A 188 -3.33 29.39 -3.69
C ALA A 188 -4.86 29.22 -3.82
N SER A 189 -5.57 28.85 -2.75
CA SER A 189 -7.01 28.56 -2.85
C SER A 189 -7.87 28.78 -1.60
N GLN A 190 -7.38 29.29 -0.47
CA GLN A 190 -8.28 29.65 0.64
C GLN A 190 -7.85 30.94 1.37
N THR A 191 -8.71 31.95 1.24
CA THR A 191 -8.94 33.05 2.20
C THR A 191 -9.20 32.47 3.60
N PRO A 192 -8.95 33.23 4.68
CA PRO A 192 -8.81 32.67 6.02
C PRO A 192 -10.20 32.32 6.57
N SER A 193 -10.32 31.14 7.14
CA SER A 193 -11.33 30.91 8.19
C SER A 193 -10.79 29.91 9.20
N SER A 194 -10.27 30.47 10.29
CA SER A 194 -10.24 29.77 11.57
C SER A 194 -11.59 29.96 12.23
N SER A 195 -12.33 28.87 12.44
CA SER A 195 -13.06 28.62 13.70
C SER A 195 -13.66 27.23 13.68
N ASN A 196 -13.22 26.40 14.64
CA ASN A 196 -13.84 25.22 15.22
C ASN A 196 -15.30 24.93 14.82
N THR A 197 -15.55 23.76 14.22
CA THR A 197 -16.71 22.92 14.55
C THR A 197 -16.33 21.44 14.39
N THR A 198 -16.77 20.67 15.37
CA THR A 198 -16.60 19.23 15.60
C THR A 198 -16.69 18.34 14.35
N SER A 199 -15.73 17.40 14.29
CA SER A 199 -15.74 16.17 13.51
C SER A 199 -17.00 15.35 13.79
N ASP A 200 -17.98 15.30 12.88
CA ASP A 200 -18.87 14.13 12.79
C ASP A 200 -19.81 14.01 11.58
N GLU A 201 -19.82 14.90 10.57
CA GLU A 201 -20.76 14.66 9.46
C GLU A 201 -20.19 15.00 8.08
N CYS A 202 -19.33 14.11 7.59
CA CYS A 202 -19.08 13.99 6.16
C CYS A 202 -20.38 13.53 5.49
N SER A 203 -21.23 14.51 5.16
CA SER A 203 -22.64 14.30 4.81
C SER A 203 -22.85 14.15 3.31
N ILE A 204 -21.82 14.28 2.47
CA ILE A 204 -21.99 14.24 1.02
C ILE A 204 -21.84 12.80 0.54
N LYS A 205 -22.92 12.23 0.01
CA LYS A 205 -22.95 10.82 -0.42
C LYS A 205 -22.40 10.68 -1.83
N GLY A 206 -21.33 9.90 -2.01
CA GLY A 206 -20.77 9.53 -3.30
C GLY A 206 -21.08 8.09 -3.70
N ASN A 207 -22.01 7.89 -4.65
CA ASN A 207 -22.27 6.60 -5.30
C ASN A 207 -21.69 6.46 -6.73
N ILE A 208 -21.41 5.22 -7.13
CA ILE A 208 -20.95 4.90 -8.50
C ILE A 208 -22.08 4.22 -9.25
N SER A 209 -22.49 4.81 -10.37
CA SER A 209 -23.55 4.25 -11.21
C SER A 209 -23.16 2.87 -11.73
N LYS A 210 -23.94 1.83 -11.42
CA LYS A 210 -23.68 0.46 -11.89
C LYS A 210 -23.76 0.29 -13.41
N SER A 211 -24.52 1.15 -14.09
CA SER A 211 -24.71 1.07 -15.55
C SER A 211 -23.71 1.93 -16.32
N THR A 212 -23.34 3.09 -15.80
CA THR A 212 -22.49 4.06 -16.51
C THR A 212 -21.09 4.20 -15.91
N SER A 213 -20.81 3.57 -14.77
CA SER A 213 -19.58 3.74 -13.97
C SER A 213 -19.28 5.19 -13.58
N GLU A 214 -20.29 6.07 -13.66
CA GLU A 214 -20.13 7.48 -13.31
C GLU A 214 -20.05 7.66 -11.80
N LYS A 215 -19.09 8.48 -11.37
CA LYS A 215 -18.90 8.93 -9.99
C LYS A 215 -19.78 10.15 -9.72
N ILE A 216 -20.82 9.99 -8.90
CA ILE A 216 -21.83 11.03 -8.65
C ILE A 216 -21.90 11.35 -7.16
N TYR A 217 -21.78 12.62 -6.78
CA TYR A 217 -21.96 13.04 -5.39
C TYR A 217 -23.30 13.76 -5.19
N HIS A 218 -23.91 13.53 -4.03
CA HIS A 218 -25.21 14.03 -3.62
C HIS A 218 -25.07 14.87 -2.35
N LEU A 219 -25.55 16.11 -2.41
CA LEU A 219 -25.61 17.00 -1.26
C LEU A 219 -26.83 16.71 -0.38
N PRO A 220 -26.72 16.89 0.96
CA PRO A 220 -27.88 16.92 1.84
C PRO A 220 -28.97 17.86 1.32
N GLY A 221 -30.23 17.40 1.34
CA GLY A 221 -31.38 18.16 0.82
C GLY A 221 -31.55 18.12 -0.71
N GLY A 222 -30.61 17.53 -1.46
CA GLY A 222 -30.77 17.30 -2.89
C GLY A 222 -31.83 16.24 -3.20
N LYS A 223 -32.47 16.33 -4.37
CA LYS A 223 -33.62 15.49 -4.78
C LYS A 223 -33.38 13.99 -4.59
N PHE A 224 -32.17 13.52 -4.88
CA PHE A 224 -31.81 12.11 -4.82
C PHE A 224 -31.05 11.72 -3.54
N TYR A 225 -30.76 12.66 -2.64
CA TYR A 225 -29.90 12.43 -1.48
C TYR A 225 -30.39 11.32 -0.53
N ASN A 226 -31.70 11.30 -0.25
CA ASN A 226 -32.31 10.31 0.63
C ASN A 226 -32.45 8.93 -0.04
N GLN A 227 -32.41 8.87 -1.37
CA GLN A 227 -32.48 7.63 -2.15
C GLN A 227 -31.10 7.01 -2.36
N THR A 228 -30.05 7.83 -2.34
CA THR A 228 -28.67 7.35 -2.45
C THR A 228 -28.26 6.61 -1.17
N VAL A 229 -27.90 5.35 -1.33
CA VAL A 229 -27.29 4.49 -0.29
C VAL A 229 -25.85 4.23 -0.72
N ILE A 230 -24.92 4.37 0.23
CA ILE A 230 -23.50 4.10 0.02
C ILE A 230 -23.24 2.65 0.42
N GLY A 231 -22.75 1.84 -0.50
CA GLY A 231 -22.37 0.44 -0.27
C GLY A 231 -20.86 0.23 -0.24
N ASP A 232 -20.41 -0.77 0.52
CA ASP A 232 -18.98 -0.97 0.84
C ASP A 232 -18.14 -1.60 -0.29
N THR A 233 -18.71 -1.84 -1.48
CA THR A 233 -18.14 -2.81 -2.44
C THR A 233 -17.63 -2.24 -3.76
N ALA A 234 -17.84 -0.95 -4.04
CA ALA A 234 -17.45 -0.33 -5.32
C ALA A 234 -16.64 0.98 -5.19
N GLY A 235 -16.15 1.32 -4.00
CA GLY A 235 -15.46 2.60 -3.76
C GLY A 235 -16.40 3.79 -3.62
N GLU A 236 -17.68 3.53 -3.34
CA GLU A 236 -18.65 4.52 -2.87
C GLU A 236 -18.23 5.00 -1.48
N ARG A 237 -18.44 6.28 -1.17
CA ARG A 237 -17.98 6.88 0.09
C ARG A 237 -18.69 8.17 0.43
N PHE A 238 -18.49 8.62 1.65
CA PHE A 238 -18.88 9.96 2.09
C PHE A 238 -17.76 10.97 1.83
N PHE A 239 -18.15 12.21 1.58
CA PHE A 239 -17.27 13.37 1.47
C PHE A 239 -17.68 14.43 2.48
N CYS A 240 -16.71 15.19 2.96
CA CYS A 240 -16.91 16.26 3.92
C CYS A 240 -17.06 17.62 3.20
N SER A 241 -16.74 17.70 1.90
CA SER A 241 -17.03 18.88 1.06
C SER A 241 -17.27 18.54 -0.42
N GLU A 242 -17.95 19.41 -1.17
CA GLU A 242 -18.11 19.24 -2.63
C GLU A 242 -16.78 19.28 -3.37
N LYS A 243 -15.86 20.15 -2.91
CA LYS A 243 -14.52 20.30 -3.49
C LYS A 243 -13.72 19.02 -3.37
N GLU A 244 -13.83 18.35 -2.23
CA GLU A 244 -13.24 17.03 -2.02
C GLU A 244 -13.78 16.02 -3.03
N ALA A 245 -15.11 15.87 -3.14
CA ALA A 245 -15.74 14.97 -4.10
C ALA A 245 -15.25 15.22 -5.54
N GLN A 246 -15.28 16.47 -5.98
CA GLN A 246 -14.84 16.90 -7.30
C GLN A 246 -13.36 16.58 -7.55
N SER A 247 -12.48 16.78 -6.55
CA SER A 247 -11.04 16.48 -6.67
C SER A 247 -10.76 15.00 -6.98
N TYR A 248 -11.68 14.11 -6.58
CA TYR A 248 -11.59 12.67 -6.84
C TYR A 248 -12.30 12.22 -8.13
N GLY A 249 -12.68 13.18 -8.97
CA GLY A 249 -13.37 12.96 -10.25
C GLY A 249 -14.87 12.69 -10.11
N TRP A 250 -15.49 13.13 -9.01
CA TRP A 250 -16.92 12.98 -8.81
C TRP A 250 -17.65 14.21 -9.30
N ARG A 251 -18.66 14.02 -10.16
CA ARG A 251 -19.52 15.11 -10.62
C ARG A 251 -20.73 15.27 -9.71
N LYS A 252 -21.24 16.50 -9.60
CA LYS A 252 -22.48 16.79 -8.88
C LYS A 252 -23.64 16.03 -9.52
N SER A 253 -24.54 15.51 -8.69
CA SER A 253 -25.81 14.96 -9.18
C SER A 253 -26.60 16.04 -9.93
N LYS A 254 -27.16 15.68 -11.09
CA LYS A 254 -27.96 16.59 -11.89
C LYS A 254 -29.40 16.51 -11.36
N LEU A 255 -29.87 17.65 -10.81
CA LEU A 255 -31.18 17.90 -10.17
C LEU A 255 -31.32 17.32 -8.75
#